data_AF-A0A2P8HCK3-F1
#
_entry.id   AF-A0A2P8HCK3-F1
#
_cell.length_a   1.000
_cell.length_b   1.000
_cell.length_c   1.000
_cell.angle_alpha   90.00
_cell.angle_beta   90.00
_cell.angle_gamma   90.00
#
_symmetry.space_group_name_H-M   'P 1'
#
loop_
_entity.id
_entity.type
_entity.pdbx_description
1 polymer ?
#
loop_
_entity_poly.entity_id
_entity_poly.type
_entity_poly.pdbx_seq_one_letter_code
_entity_poly.pdbx_strand_id
1 'polypeptide(L)'
;MELIIDRTEEAVWSAVREEKQIVEVDMRRAGALAAGTIVDGVVTELMPSMNAAFVHVGRSKAGLLHLEDLAAFRADASIKEGAKIQDWLRPGECVRVQVRREEVESKGPKLSTILKFNGRGIVYIANSEEIGVSKRLASESGRAAWRETLKTWAAPGEGFILRTEAAAMTETEVKKEADRLRKTAAYVHEDARADAPAVVSPSASFLEQKLTDTAVSLLNRVIVNHPADAAAAEDFLSRFGARNVTVEMINQGSTFAAENVCAELKHVFTPKVPLAGGGSIMIECTEALTAIDVNMGGFKKENSRKQAIQKANETAILEIARQLRLRDIGGLIVIDLIDMADEVDKENVLQLLKKKLQDDRKKTNVGGITQFGLVELTRKRTGSSWLEEAKQLCSLCNGEGNIIKESIIPGFKFTD
;
A
#
# COMPACT_ATOMS: atom_id res chain seq x y z
N MET A 1 -12.27 5.66 13.33
CA MET A 1 -11.50 4.56 12.72
C MET A 1 -10.53 4.00 13.76
N GLU A 2 -10.15 2.74 13.65
CA GLU A 2 -9.17 2.11 14.56
C GLU A 2 -8.05 1.46 13.76
N LEU A 3 -6.82 1.55 14.27
CA LEU A 3 -5.67 0.84 13.75
C LEU A 3 -5.24 -0.23 14.75
N ILE A 4 -5.23 -1.49 14.32
CA ILE A 4 -4.88 -2.64 15.16
C ILE A 4 -3.58 -3.20 14.62
N ILE A 5 -2.55 -3.28 15.45
CA ILE A 5 -1.24 -3.83 15.12
C ILE A 5 -1.02 -5.09 15.95
N ASP A 6 -0.62 -6.17 15.28
CA ASP A 6 -0.28 -7.43 15.93
C ASP A 6 1.14 -7.83 15.53
N ARG A 7 2.07 -7.76 16.48
CA ARG A 7 3.45 -8.18 16.28
C ARG A 7 3.64 -9.61 16.78
N THR A 8 4.16 -10.44 15.89
CA THR A 8 4.63 -11.80 16.17
C THR A 8 6.13 -11.91 15.88
N GLU A 9 6.72 -13.08 16.13
CA GLU A 9 8.11 -13.36 15.74
C GLU A 9 8.28 -13.44 14.21
N GLU A 10 7.28 -13.95 13.49
CA GLU A 10 7.36 -14.13 12.02
C GLU A 10 7.00 -12.86 11.24
N ALA A 11 6.14 -12.00 11.78
CA ALA A 11 5.60 -10.85 11.07
C ALA A 11 4.98 -9.78 11.98
N VAL A 12 4.84 -8.57 11.46
CA VAL A 12 3.98 -7.51 12.00
C VAL A 12 2.75 -7.38 11.11
N TRP A 13 1.58 -7.53 11.68
CA TRP A 13 0.28 -7.41 11.03
C TRP A 13 -0.39 -6.09 11.38
N SER A 14 -1.22 -5.60 10.47
CA SER A 14 -2.09 -4.46 10.69
C SER A 14 -3.50 -4.78 10.20
N ALA A 15 -4.49 -4.27 10.93
CA ALA A 15 -5.87 -4.22 10.48
C ALA A 15 -6.44 -2.82 10.69
N VAL A 16 -7.21 -2.33 9.73
CA VAL A 16 -7.94 -1.05 9.85
C VAL A 16 -9.42 -1.36 10.01
N ARG A 17 -10.03 -0.76 11.04
CA ARG A 17 -11.46 -0.84 11.30
C ARG A 17 -12.15 0.50 11.00
N GLU A 18 -13.12 0.46 10.12
CA GLU A 18 -14.03 1.58 9.80
C GLU A 18 -15.47 1.11 10.07
N GLU A 19 -16.30 1.96 10.67
CA GLU A 19 -17.73 1.65 10.91
C GLU A 19 -18.00 0.27 11.57
N LYS A 20 -17.12 -0.16 12.47
CA LYS A 20 -17.14 -1.47 13.18
C LYS A 20 -16.85 -2.70 12.30
N GLN A 21 -16.29 -2.52 11.11
CA GLN A 21 -15.87 -3.60 10.23
C GLN A 21 -14.39 -3.47 9.86
N ILE A 22 -13.71 -4.61 9.73
CA ILE A 22 -12.36 -4.64 9.18
C ILE A 22 -12.45 -4.41 7.67
N VAL A 23 -11.78 -3.36 7.22
CA VAL A 23 -11.79 -2.93 5.82
C VAL A 23 -10.45 -3.15 5.13
N GLU A 24 -9.38 -3.29 5.89
CA GLU A 24 -8.05 -3.54 5.36
C GLU A 24 -7.25 -4.40 6.33
N VAL A 25 -6.51 -5.35 5.77
CA VAL A 25 -5.45 -6.08 6.46
C VAL A 25 -4.19 -6.00 5.61
N ASP A 26 -3.05 -5.91 6.28
CA ASP A 26 -1.74 -5.96 5.65
C ASP A 26 -0.74 -6.58 6.62
N MET A 27 0.37 -7.09 6.09
CA MET A 27 1.42 -7.70 6.88
C MET A 27 2.80 -7.35 6.36
N ARG A 28 3.79 -7.46 7.24
CA ARG A 28 5.20 -7.43 6.90
C ARG A 28 5.93 -8.55 7.61
N ARG A 29 6.63 -9.40 6.86
CA ARG A 29 7.50 -10.43 7.45
C ARG A 29 8.63 -9.80 8.26
N ALA A 30 8.93 -10.41 9.40
CA ALA A 30 10.10 -10.08 10.19
C ALA A 30 11.37 -10.29 9.35
N GLY A 31 12.30 -9.33 9.43
CA GLY A 31 13.55 -9.39 8.69
C GLY A 31 13.47 -9.09 7.18
N ALA A 32 12.28 -8.83 6.61
CA ALA A 32 12.17 -8.36 5.24
C ALA A 32 12.83 -6.97 5.08
N LEU A 33 13.48 -6.73 3.93
CA LEU A 33 14.03 -5.41 3.63
C LEU A 33 12.89 -4.51 3.12
N ALA A 34 12.28 -3.78 4.06
CA ALA A 34 11.09 -2.99 3.81
C ALA A 34 11.33 -1.86 2.80
N ALA A 35 10.29 -1.49 2.05
CA ALA A 35 10.33 -0.34 1.17
C ALA A 35 10.65 0.93 1.97
N GLY A 36 11.59 1.73 1.45
CA GLY A 36 12.15 2.91 2.11
C GLY A 36 13.45 2.67 2.87
N THR A 37 13.82 1.40 3.13
CA THR A 37 15.10 1.08 3.81
C THR A 37 16.28 1.49 2.95
N ILE A 38 17.27 2.13 3.55
CA ILE A 38 18.51 2.55 2.89
C ILE A 38 19.64 1.60 3.29
N VAL A 39 20.30 1.04 2.29
CA VAL A 39 21.35 0.04 2.41
C VAL A 39 22.54 0.44 1.56
N ASP A 40 23.74 0.18 2.07
CA ASP A 40 24.93 0.09 1.26
C ASP A 40 24.99 -1.34 0.71
N GLY A 41 25.04 -1.47 -0.60
CA GLY A 41 25.11 -2.75 -1.29
C GLY A 41 26.34 -2.83 -2.19
N VAL A 42 26.64 -4.04 -2.68
CA VAL A 42 27.77 -4.28 -3.59
C VAL A 42 27.23 -4.68 -4.95
N VAL A 43 27.64 -3.99 -6.01
CA VAL A 43 27.27 -4.34 -7.39
C VAL A 43 27.88 -5.71 -7.70
N THR A 44 27.06 -6.72 -7.97
CA THR A 44 27.53 -8.07 -8.27
C THR A 44 27.66 -8.30 -9.77
N GLU A 45 26.68 -7.83 -10.54
CA GLU A 45 26.60 -8.09 -11.97
C GLU A 45 25.92 -6.92 -12.70
N LEU A 46 26.37 -6.63 -13.91
CA LEU A 46 25.73 -5.68 -14.81
C LEU A 46 24.95 -6.44 -15.89
N MET A 47 23.72 -6.00 -16.15
CA MET A 47 22.84 -6.56 -17.19
C MET A 47 22.59 -5.52 -18.29
N PRO A 48 23.37 -5.54 -19.39
CA PRO A 48 23.25 -4.55 -20.45
C PRO A 48 21.92 -4.64 -21.21
N SER A 49 21.39 -5.86 -21.36
CA SER A 49 20.10 -6.11 -22.03
C SER A 49 18.91 -5.45 -21.33
N MET A 50 19.02 -5.21 -20.02
CA MET A 50 17.97 -4.58 -19.20
C MET A 50 18.35 -3.16 -18.73
N ASN A 51 19.52 -2.66 -19.13
CA ASN A 51 20.12 -1.43 -18.59
C ASN A 51 20.00 -1.36 -17.05
N ALA A 52 20.44 -2.44 -16.39
CA ALA A 52 20.30 -2.61 -14.95
C ALA A 52 21.53 -3.29 -14.33
N ALA A 53 21.65 -3.20 -13.02
CA ALA A 53 22.67 -3.87 -12.23
C ALA A 53 22.01 -4.69 -11.11
N PHE A 54 22.57 -5.86 -10.81
CA PHE A 54 22.29 -6.58 -9.59
C PHE A 54 23.17 -6.08 -8.46
N VAL A 55 22.56 -5.80 -7.33
CA VAL A 55 23.23 -5.28 -6.13
C VAL A 55 22.94 -6.22 -4.97
N HIS A 56 23.98 -6.79 -4.37
CA HIS A 56 23.86 -7.57 -3.17
C HIS A 56 23.66 -6.66 -1.95
N VAL A 57 22.52 -6.80 -1.29
CA VAL A 57 22.07 -5.96 -0.16
C VAL A 57 22.01 -6.75 1.16
N GLY A 58 22.81 -7.82 1.28
CA GLY A 58 22.86 -8.66 2.48
C GLY A 58 21.66 -9.60 2.64
N ARG A 59 21.02 -9.96 1.53
CA ARG A 59 19.87 -10.86 1.46
C ARG A 59 20.12 -11.98 0.46
N SER A 60 19.32 -13.04 0.53
CA SER A 60 19.44 -14.20 -0.35
C SER A 60 19.27 -13.87 -1.83
N LYS A 61 18.44 -12.87 -2.17
CA LYS A 61 18.27 -12.38 -3.53
C LYS A 61 18.93 -11.01 -3.71
N ALA A 62 19.68 -10.85 -4.79
CA ALA A 62 20.20 -9.55 -5.19
C ALA A 62 19.05 -8.61 -5.60
N GLY A 63 19.17 -7.34 -5.26
CA GLY A 63 18.24 -6.31 -5.70
C GLY A 63 18.57 -5.82 -7.12
N LEU A 64 17.55 -5.34 -7.83
CA LEU A 64 17.68 -4.83 -9.19
C LEU A 64 17.68 -3.29 -9.17
N LEU A 65 18.74 -2.70 -9.71
CA LEU A 65 18.93 -1.25 -9.84
C LEU A 65 18.95 -0.88 -11.33
N HIS A 66 17.96 -0.13 -11.81
CA HIS A 66 17.91 0.33 -13.20
C HIS A 66 18.71 1.63 -13.39
N LEU A 67 19.20 1.87 -14.62
CA LEU A 67 19.89 3.10 -15.00
C LEU A 67 19.06 4.36 -14.67
N GLU A 68 17.75 4.35 -14.96
CA GLU A 68 16.84 5.47 -14.66
C GLU A 68 16.63 5.75 -13.17
N ASP A 69 16.99 4.79 -12.32
CA ASP A 69 16.91 4.87 -10.87
C ASP A 69 18.26 5.31 -10.25
N LEU A 70 19.27 5.65 -11.08
CA LEU A 70 20.53 6.28 -10.67
C LEU A 70 20.41 7.81 -10.64
N ALA A 71 20.75 8.39 -9.50
CA ALA A 71 20.78 9.83 -9.27
C ALA A 71 21.80 10.54 -10.18
N ALA A 72 23.02 9.98 -10.29
CA ALA A 72 24.08 10.53 -11.14
C ALA A 72 23.65 10.63 -12.62
N PHE A 73 22.98 9.58 -13.12
CA PHE A 73 22.42 9.57 -14.48
C PHE A 73 21.33 10.63 -14.68
N ARG A 74 20.47 10.86 -13.68
CA ARG A 74 19.42 11.90 -13.78
C ARG A 74 19.98 13.30 -13.73
N ALA A 75 21.07 13.52 -13.00
CA ALA A 75 21.73 14.81 -12.88
C ALA A 75 22.46 15.20 -14.18
N ASP A 76 22.97 14.23 -14.94
CA ASP A 76 23.64 14.49 -16.21
C ASP A 76 22.63 14.67 -17.36
N ALA A 77 22.38 15.92 -17.74
CA ALA A 77 21.51 16.27 -18.85
C ALA A 77 22.11 15.96 -20.23
N SER A 78 23.41 15.72 -20.32
CA SER A 78 24.15 15.61 -21.59
C SER A 78 24.20 14.21 -22.18
N ILE A 79 23.92 13.18 -21.38
CA ILE A 79 24.07 11.76 -21.78
C ILE A 79 22.77 10.99 -21.49
N LYS A 80 21.71 11.22 -22.28
CA LYS A 80 20.43 10.48 -22.11
C LYS A 80 20.16 9.47 -23.22
N GLU A 81 20.61 9.71 -24.43
CA GLU A 81 20.33 8.84 -25.57
C GLU A 81 21.44 7.79 -25.73
N GLY A 82 21.09 6.51 -25.62
CA GLY A 82 22.02 5.39 -25.80
C GLY A 82 22.94 5.08 -24.60
N ALA A 83 22.79 5.79 -23.47
CA ALA A 83 23.54 5.54 -22.24
C ALA A 83 23.35 4.10 -21.74
N LYS A 84 24.42 3.49 -21.23
CA LYS A 84 24.41 2.12 -20.71
C LYS A 84 24.78 2.11 -19.24
N ILE A 85 24.23 1.14 -18.50
CA ILE A 85 24.54 0.98 -17.07
C ILE A 85 26.04 0.81 -16.78
N GLN A 86 26.78 0.28 -17.74
CA GLN A 86 28.23 0.03 -17.67
C GLN A 86 29.07 1.32 -17.63
N ASP A 87 28.51 2.43 -18.09
CA ASP A 87 29.18 3.73 -18.06
C ASP A 87 29.17 4.35 -16.65
N TRP A 88 28.31 3.83 -15.77
CA TRP A 88 28.00 4.41 -14.46
C TRP A 88 28.37 3.54 -13.27
N LEU A 89 28.45 2.22 -13.45
CA LEU A 89 28.71 1.27 -12.36
C LEU A 89 29.71 0.19 -12.78
N ARG A 90 30.43 -0.36 -11.81
CA ARG A 90 31.33 -1.50 -11.99
C ARG A 90 31.02 -2.64 -11.01
N PRO A 91 31.18 -3.92 -11.40
CA PRO A 91 31.13 -5.02 -10.44
C PRO A 91 32.15 -4.83 -9.32
N GLY A 92 31.74 -5.11 -8.08
CA GLY A 92 32.52 -4.90 -6.86
C GLY A 92 32.39 -3.50 -6.24
N GLU A 93 31.80 -2.54 -6.95
CA GLU A 93 31.57 -1.19 -6.44
C GLU A 93 30.50 -1.18 -5.34
N CYS A 94 30.75 -0.41 -4.27
CA CYS A 94 29.76 -0.18 -3.21
C CYS A 94 28.83 0.95 -3.64
N VAL A 95 27.52 0.73 -3.52
CA VAL A 95 26.50 1.70 -3.92
C VAL A 95 25.43 1.83 -2.83
N ARG A 96 25.07 3.08 -2.50
CA ARG A 96 24.00 3.39 -1.55
C ARG A 96 22.67 3.41 -2.29
N VAL A 97 21.75 2.56 -1.85
CA VAL A 97 20.46 2.37 -2.49
C VAL A 97 19.33 2.36 -1.47
N GLN A 98 18.19 2.88 -1.87
CA GLN A 98 16.93 2.75 -1.16
C GLN A 98 16.08 1.65 -1.81
N VAL A 99 15.47 0.81 -0.99
CA VAL A 99 14.47 -0.15 -1.45
C VAL A 99 13.22 0.59 -1.90
N ARG A 100 12.94 0.55 -3.20
CA ARG A 100 11.76 1.14 -3.82
C ARG A 100 10.58 0.15 -3.82
N ARG A 101 10.86 -1.14 -3.97
CA ARG A 101 9.89 -2.23 -3.81
C ARG A 101 10.54 -3.41 -3.11
N GLU A 102 9.78 -4.00 -2.19
CA GLU A 102 10.20 -5.16 -1.41
C GLU A 102 10.44 -6.38 -2.31
N GLU A 103 11.20 -7.33 -1.79
CA GLU A 103 11.39 -8.65 -2.40
C GLU A 103 10.06 -9.39 -2.48
N VAL A 104 9.82 -10.09 -3.58
CA VAL A 104 8.74 -11.07 -3.71
C VAL A 104 9.34 -12.45 -3.95
N GLU A 105 8.58 -13.52 -3.75
CA GLU A 105 9.10 -14.90 -3.84
C GLU A 105 9.87 -15.17 -5.15
N SER A 106 9.44 -14.60 -6.27
CA SER A 106 10.08 -14.79 -7.58
C SER A 106 11.12 -13.73 -7.97
N LYS A 107 11.22 -12.59 -7.27
CA LYS A 107 12.05 -11.45 -7.69
C LYS A 107 12.67 -10.72 -6.50
N GLY A 108 13.96 -10.39 -6.61
CA GLY A 108 14.65 -9.53 -5.66
C GLY A 108 14.05 -8.12 -5.55
N PRO A 109 14.41 -7.35 -4.52
CA PRO A 109 13.89 -6.01 -4.31
C PRO A 109 14.27 -5.06 -5.44
N LYS A 110 13.44 -4.06 -5.73
CA LYS A 110 13.82 -2.97 -6.65
C LYS A 110 14.48 -1.85 -5.88
N LEU A 111 15.58 -1.33 -6.42
CA LEU A 111 16.46 -0.38 -5.76
C LEU A 111 16.52 0.94 -6.53
N SER A 112 16.90 2.02 -5.84
CA SER A 112 17.22 3.32 -6.44
C SER A 112 18.25 4.06 -5.62
N THR A 113 19.15 4.81 -6.25
CA THR A 113 20.08 5.71 -5.52
C THR A 113 19.45 7.09 -5.29
N ILE A 114 18.22 7.32 -5.77
CA ILE A 114 17.43 8.53 -5.53
C ILE A 114 16.68 8.33 -4.22
N LEU A 115 17.19 8.91 -3.14
CA LEU A 115 16.69 8.65 -1.79
C LEU A 115 15.46 9.53 -1.52
N LYS A 116 14.34 8.90 -1.17
CA LYS A 116 13.07 9.56 -0.87
C LYS A 116 12.75 9.44 0.62
N PHE A 117 12.50 10.57 1.26
CA PHE A 117 12.14 10.67 2.66
C PHE A 117 10.68 11.14 2.76
N ASN A 118 9.80 10.23 3.16
CA ASN A 118 8.36 10.48 3.17
C ASN A 118 7.94 11.19 4.47
N GLY A 119 7.30 12.34 4.32
CA GLY A 119 6.47 12.95 5.36
C GLY A 119 4.98 12.71 5.10
N ARG A 120 4.15 13.31 5.96
CA ARG A 120 2.71 13.34 5.85
C ARG A 120 2.26 14.15 4.65
N GLY A 121 2.62 15.44 4.58
CA GLY A 121 2.19 16.34 3.52
C GLY A 121 3.17 16.44 2.35
N ILE A 122 4.43 16.07 2.57
CA ILE A 122 5.50 16.29 1.59
C ILE A 122 6.52 15.14 1.61
N VAL A 123 7.11 14.86 0.46
CA VAL A 123 8.25 13.96 0.30
C VAL A 123 9.46 14.81 -0.06
N TYR A 124 10.56 14.65 0.69
CA TYR A 124 11.87 15.19 0.33
C TYR A 124 12.62 14.17 -0.53
N ILE A 125 13.28 14.63 -1.59
CA ILE A 125 14.06 13.81 -2.49
C ILE A 125 15.50 14.31 -2.46
N ALA A 126 16.42 13.46 -2.01
CA ALA A 126 17.85 13.74 -2.12
C ALA A 126 18.34 13.31 -3.51
N ASN A 127 19.35 14.02 -4.01
CA ASN A 127 20.06 13.72 -5.26
C ASN A 127 19.15 13.74 -6.50
N SER A 128 18.10 14.55 -6.49
CA SER A 128 17.21 14.74 -7.64
C SER A 128 16.39 16.02 -7.50
N GLU A 129 16.39 16.85 -8.53
CA GLU A 129 15.62 18.11 -8.60
C GLU A 129 14.15 17.92 -8.99
N GLU A 130 13.58 16.75 -8.70
CA GLU A 130 12.19 16.42 -9.04
C GLU A 130 11.21 17.24 -8.19
N ILE A 131 10.43 18.11 -8.83
CA ILE A 131 9.34 18.87 -8.19
C ILE A 131 7.97 18.34 -8.64
N GLY A 132 7.18 17.85 -7.70
CA GLY A 132 5.86 17.28 -7.94
C GLY A 132 4.77 17.81 -7.02
N VAL A 133 3.54 17.88 -7.53
CA VAL A 133 2.34 18.18 -6.72
C VAL A 133 1.27 17.18 -7.11
N SER A 134 0.69 16.49 -6.10
CA SER A 134 -0.37 15.49 -6.32
C SER A 134 -1.53 16.07 -7.14
N LYS A 135 -2.01 15.31 -8.13
CA LYS A 135 -3.16 15.72 -8.96
C LYS A 135 -4.47 15.84 -8.18
N ARG A 136 -4.55 15.22 -6.99
CA ARG A 136 -5.70 15.32 -6.08
C ARG A 136 -5.68 16.60 -5.24
N LEU A 137 -4.57 17.36 -5.25
CA LEU A 137 -4.46 18.64 -4.57
C LEU A 137 -4.79 19.78 -5.52
N ALA A 138 -5.68 20.67 -5.08
CA ALA A 138 -5.95 21.98 -5.67
C ALA A 138 -6.34 21.98 -7.17
N SER A 139 -6.82 23.14 -7.64
CA SER A 139 -6.96 23.43 -9.06
C SER A 139 -5.59 23.44 -9.77
N GLU A 140 -5.56 23.41 -11.10
CA GLU A 140 -4.28 23.56 -11.84
C GLU A 140 -3.53 24.85 -11.47
N SER A 141 -4.27 25.95 -11.24
CA SER A 141 -3.68 27.21 -10.76
C SER A 141 -3.03 27.07 -9.38
N GLY A 142 -3.69 26.40 -8.43
CA GLY A 142 -3.12 26.12 -7.11
C GLY A 142 -1.90 25.19 -7.18
N ARG A 143 -1.92 24.19 -8.08
CA ARG A 143 -0.76 23.31 -8.31
C ARG A 143 0.43 24.06 -8.91
N ALA A 144 0.19 25.01 -9.80
CA ALA A 144 1.25 25.87 -10.34
C ALA A 144 1.90 26.72 -9.24
N ALA A 145 1.09 27.37 -8.38
CA ALA A 145 1.59 28.16 -7.25
C ALA A 145 2.46 27.30 -6.31
N TRP A 146 1.98 26.12 -5.93
CA TRP A 146 2.76 25.20 -5.10
C TRP A 146 4.08 24.75 -5.74
N ARG A 147 4.10 24.49 -7.06
CA ARG A 147 5.35 24.15 -7.74
C ARG A 147 6.39 25.28 -7.63
N GLU A 148 5.96 26.53 -7.77
CA GLU A 148 6.86 27.68 -7.60
C GLU A 148 7.34 27.79 -6.14
N THR A 149 6.44 27.67 -5.16
CA THR A 149 6.83 27.63 -3.74
C THR A 149 7.87 26.54 -3.46
N LEU A 150 7.65 25.31 -3.91
CA LEU A 150 8.57 24.20 -3.70
C LEU A 150 9.94 24.43 -4.38
N LYS A 151 9.96 25.02 -5.58
CA LYS A 151 11.21 25.41 -6.25
C LYS A 151 12.01 26.40 -5.42
N THR A 152 11.36 27.39 -4.79
CA THR A 152 12.07 28.34 -3.92
C THR A 152 12.65 27.69 -2.66
N TRP A 153 12.10 26.56 -2.24
CA TRP A 153 12.60 25.82 -1.08
C TRP A 153 13.76 24.89 -1.42
N ALA A 154 13.83 24.39 -2.66
CA ALA A 154 14.82 23.41 -3.11
C ALA A 154 16.19 24.05 -3.36
N ALA A 155 17.24 23.43 -2.82
CA ALA A 155 18.62 23.69 -3.23
C ALA A 155 18.98 22.81 -4.45
N PRO A 156 20.09 23.09 -5.17
CA PRO A 156 20.57 22.21 -6.23
C PRO A 156 20.73 20.76 -5.75
N GLY A 157 20.27 19.81 -6.56
CA GLY A 157 20.23 18.39 -6.19
C GLY A 157 19.12 17.98 -5.21
N GLU A 158 18.24 18.89 -4.79
CA GLU A 158 17.09 18.58 -3.93
C GLU A 158 15.76 18.66 -4.67
N GLY A 159 14.83 17.79 -4.29
CA GLY A 159 13.50 17.72 -4.86
C GLY A 159 12.42 17.59 -3.79
N PHE A 160 11.19 17.88 -4.19
CA PHE A 160 10.03 17.83 -3.32
C PHE A 160 8.79 17.33 -4.06
N ILE A 161 8.02 16.45 -3.43
CA ILE A 161 6.69 16.07 -3.91
C ILE A 161 5.64 16.39 -2.84
N LEU A 162 4.68 17.26 -3.16
CA LEU A 162 3.54 17.56 -2.30
C LEU A 162 2.47 16.45 -2.42
N ARG A 163 2.09 15.86 -1.28
CA ARG A 163 1.12 14.77 -1.16
C ARG A 163 -0.30 15.28 -0.88
N THR A 164 -1.30 14.45 -1.15
CA THR A 164 -2.72 14.80 -1.00
C THR A 164 -3.09 15.24 0.42
N GLU A 165 -2.40 14.73 1.42
CA GLU A 165 -2.59 15.06 2.83
C GLU A 165 -2.20 16.51 3.17
N ALA A 166 -1.39 17.17 2.33
CA ALA A 166 -1.05 18.58 2.50
C ALA A 166 -2.27 19.51 2.37
N ALA A 167 -3.40 19.06 1.78
CA ALA A 167 -4.62 19.86 1.72
C ALA A 167 -5.18 20.24 3.10
N ALA A 168 -4.85 19.46 4.13
CA ALA A 168 -5.26 19.70 5.52
C ALA A 168 -4.17 20.37 6.35
N MET A 169 -3.11 20.90 5.71
CA MET A 169 -1.95 21.50 6.37
C MET A 169 -1.76 22.94 5.88
N THR A 170 -1.28 23.79 6.77
CA THR A 170 -0.81 25.14 6.43
C THR A 170 0.55 25.09 5.74
N GLU A 171 0.88 26.11 4.95
CA GLU A 171 2.19 26.19 4.29
C GLU A 171 3.36 26.14 5.28
N THR A 172 3.22 26.78 6.44
CA THR A 172 4.23 26.75 7.51
C THR A 172 4.44 25.35 8.06
N GLU A 173 3.38 24.56 8.24
CA GLU A 173 3.48 23.17 8.69
C GLU A 173 4.18 22.29 7.65
N VAL A 174 3.80 22.44 6.36
CA VAL A 174 4.46 21.73 5.26
C VAL A 174 5.94 22.09 5.18
N LYS A 175 6.29 23.37 5.32
CA LYS A 175 7.68 23.84 5.31
C LYS A 175 8.49 23.26 6.48
N LYS A 176 7.93 23.29 7.69
CA LYS A 176 8.57 22.71 8.89
C LYS A 176 8.83 21.21 8.72
N GLU A 177 7.88 20.50 8.10
CA GLU A 177 8.05 19.08 7.77
C GLU A 177 9.16 18.87 6.72
N ALA A 178 9.18 19.68 5.66
CA ALA A 178 10.22 19.65 4.62
C ALA A 178 11.63 19.81 5.21
N ASP A 179 11.81 20.80 6.10
CA ASP A 179 13.10 21.07 6.73
C ASP A 179 13.52 19.95 7.68
N ARG A 180 12.57 19.30 8.37
CA ARG A 180 12.84 18.12 9.20
C ARG A 180 13.32 16.93 8.35
N LEU A 181 12.67 16.68 7.21
CA LEU A 181 13.04 15.59 6.30
C LEU A 181 14.41 15.85 5.68
N ARG A 182 14.71 17.08 5.26
CA ARG A 182 16.04 17.47 4.79
C ARG A 182 17.12 17.21 5.84
N LYS A 183 16.88 17.60 7.10
CA LYS A 183 17.81 17.30 8.21
C LYS A 183 18.01 15.80 8.40
N THR A 184 16.93 15.02 8.28
CA THR A 184 16.98 13.56 8.38
C THR A 184 17.84 12.97 7.27
N ALA A 185 17.66 13.46 6.04
CA ALA A 185 18.44 13.03 4.89
C ALA A 185 19.93 13.37 5.04
N ALA A 186 20.27 14.54 5.59
CA ALA A 186 21.67 14.93 5.81
C ALA A 186 22.45 13.99 6.76
N TYR A 187 21.76 13.24 7.64
CA TYR A 187 22.40 12.20 8.46
C TYR A 187 22.74 10.93 7.68
N VAL A 188 22.08 10.71 6.55
CA VAL A 188 22.41 9.65 5.61
C VAL A 188 23.43 10.23 4.64
N HIS A 189 24.72 9.92 4.83
CA HIS A 189 25.77 10.39 3.92
C HIS A 189 25.45 10.03 2.45
N GLU A 190 26.04 10.71 1.48
CA GLU A 190 25.82 10.33 0.07
C GLU A 190 26.61 9.07 -0.30
N ASP A 191 27.83 8.93 0.21
CA ASP A 191 28.72 7.84 -0.15
C ASP A 191 28.42 6.53 0.60
N ALA A 192 28.46 5.44 -0.16
CA ALA A 192 28.42 4.09 0.39
C ALA A 192 29.68 3.81 1.21
N ARG A 193 29.52 3.17 2.36
CA ARG A 193 30.65 2.75 3.19
C ARG A 193 31.25 1.45 2.65
N ALA A 194 32.54 1.24 2.94
CA ALA A 194 33.28 0.06 2.49
C ALA A 194 32.88 -1.23 3.22
N ASP A 195 32.11 -1.15 4.31
CA ASP A 195 31.60 -2.30 5.08
C ASP A 195 30.29 -2.88 4.51
N ALA A 196 29.98 -2.61 3.23
CA ALA A 196 28.83 -3.16 2.54
C ALA A 196 28.91 -4.71 2.41
N PRO A 197 27.77 -5.44 2.46
CA PRO A 197 26.42 -4.91 2.57
C PRO A 197 26.03 -4.55 4.02
N ALA A 198 25.47 -3.36 4.22
CA ALA A 198 25.07 -2.88 5.54
C ALA A 198 23.80 -2.02 5.47
N VAL A 199 22.91 -2.18 6.45
CA VAL A 199 21.77 -1.26 6.62
C VAL A 199 22.30 0.07 7.17
N VAL A 200 22.03 1.16 6.43
CA VAL A 200 22.45 2.52 6.80
C VAL A 200 21.35 3.20 7.59
N SER A 201 20.12 3.09 7.10
CA SER A 201 18.94 3.65 7.76
C SER A 201 17.76 2.71 7.54
N PRO A 202 17.14 2.18 8.61
CA PRO A 202 15.91 1.41 8.46
C PRO A 202 14.81 2.29 7.87
N SER A 203 13.83 1.70 7.19
CA SER A 203 12.59 2.41 6.88
C SER A 203 11.89 2.84 8.18
N ALA A 204 10.93 3.76 8.05
CA ALA A 204 9.92 3.92 9.10
C ALA A 204 9.33 2.55 9.49
N SER A 205 9.02 2.38 10.77
CA SER A 205 8.41 1.14 11.26
C SER A 205 7.10 0.86 10.51
N PHE A 206 6.68 -0.41 10.46
CA PHE A 206 5.42 -0.77 9.80
C PHE A 206 4.23 0.00 10.40
N LEU A 207 4.23 0.20 11.72
CA LEU A 207 3.26 1.02 12.44
C LEU A 207 3.28 2.48 11.96
N GLU A 208 4.44 3.14 11.90
CA GLU A 208 4.53 4.54 11.47
C GLU A 208 4.13 4.72 10.01
N GLN A 209 4.48 3.77 9.13
CA GLN A 209 4.02 3.77 7.74
C GLN A 209 2.49 3.69 7.69
N LYS A 210 1.90 2.75 8.45
CA LYS A 210 0.45 2.63 8.54
C LYS A 210 -0.21 3.88 9.11
N LEU A 211 0.37 4.51 10.13
CA LEU A 211 -0.15 5.76 10.68
C LEU A 211 -0.03 6.93 9.69
N THR A 212 1.05 7.00 8.91
CA THR A 212 1.25 8.02 7.88
C THR A 212 0.25 7.88 6.73
N ASP A 213 -0.03 6.63 6.32
CA ASP A 213 -0.96 6.33 5.23
C ASP A 213 -2.43 6.33 5.68
N THR A 214 -2.68 6.38 6.99
CA THR A 214 -4.01 6.43 7.57
C THR A 214 -4.38 7.89 7.80
N ALA A 215 -5.63 8.27 7.51
CA ALA A 215 -6.10 9.61 7.83
C ALA A 215 -6.13 9.80 9.36
N VAL A 216 -5.02 10.30 9.93
CA VAL A 216 -4.84 10.46 11.38
C VAL A 216 -5.99 11.26 12.01
N SER A 217 -6.59 12.20 11.28
CA SER A 217 -7.75 12.99 11.74
C SER A 217 -9.02 12.16 12.00
N LEU A 218 -9.16 10.99 11.38
CA LEU A 218 -10.30 10.08 11.54
C LEU A 218 -10.00 8.92 12.50
N LEU A 219 -8.74 8.81 12.94
CA LEU A 219 -8.28 7.77 13.84
C LEU A 219 -8.74 8.10 15.26
N ASN A 220 -9.30 7.11 15.96
CA ASN A 220 -9.78 7.25 17.32
C ASN A 220 -8.92 6.45 18.30
N ARG A 221 -8.42 5.30 17.84
CA ARG A 221 -7.76 4.30 18.68
C ARG A 221 -6.67 3.56 17.91
N VAL A 222 -5.53 3.34 18.55
CA VAL A 222 -4.42 2.49 18.09
C VAL A 222 -4.23 1.38 19.11
N ILE A 223 -4.28 0.13 18.67
CA ILE A 223 -4.18 -1.05 19.54
C ILE A 223 -2.94 -1.81 19.14
N VAL A 224 -2.08 -2.12 20.11
CA VAL A 224 -0.80 -2.81 19.87
C VAL A 224 -0.59 -3.92 20.90
N ASN A 225 0.29 -4.88 20.64
CA ASN A 225 0.71 -5.89 21.62
C ASN A 225 2.21 -5.88 21.94
N HIS A 226 2.92 -4.81 21.56
CA HIS A 226 4.35 -4.70 21.83
C HIS A 226 4.74 -3.31 22.38
N PRO A 227 5.54 -3.22 23.46
CA PRO A 227 5.89 -1.94 24.09
C PRO A 227 6.57 -0.95 23.15
N ALA A 228 7.45 -1.44 22.26
CA ALA A 228 8.11 -0.56 21.27
C ALA A 228 7.12 0.06 20.27
N ASP A 229 6.04 -0.67 19.91
CA ASP A 229 5.01 -0.15 19.03
C ASP A 229 4.12 0.86 19.75
N ALA A 230 3.83 0.65 21.04
CA ALA A 230 3.10 1.61 21.86
C ALA A 230 3.85 2.95 21.95
N ALA A 231 5.14 2.89 22.31
CA ALA A 231 5.98 4.08 22.41
C ALA A 231 6.12 4.80 21.06
N ALA A 232 6.29 4.05 19.96
CA ALA A 232 6.36 4.63 18.61
C ALA A 232 5.03 5.29 18.20
N ALA A 233 3.89 4.68 18.52
CA ALA A 233 2.58 5.26 18.25
C ALA A 233 2.36 6.56 19.02
N GLU A 234 2.67 6.58 20.33
CA GLU A 234 2.56 7.78 21.17
C GLU A 234 3.46 8.92 20.67
N ASP A 235 4.73 8.62 20.38
CA ASP A 235 5.68 9.59 19.83
C ASP A 235 5.17 10.14 18.49
N PHE A 236 4.74 9.29 17.58
CA PHE A 236 4.15 9.69 16.30
C PHE A 236 2.94 10.62 16.53
N LEU A 237 1.93 10.18 17.26
CA LEU A 237 0.70 10.95 17.50
C LEU A 237 0.98 12.30 18.18
N SER A 238 1.94 12.34 19.11
CA SER A 238 2.35 13.57 19.78
C SER A 238 2.96 14.60 18.82
N ARG A 239 3.81 14.15 17.89
CA ARG A 239 4.45 14.99 16.86
C ARG A 239 3.43 15.58 15.89
N PHE A 240 2.35 14.85 15.61
CA PHE A 240 1.30 15.26 14.69
C PHE A 240 0.10 15.95 15.36
N GLY A 241 0.16 16.20 16.67
CA GLY A 241 -0.90 16.90 17.40
C GLY A 241 -2.20 16.10 17.56
N ALA A 242 -2.18 14.79 17.32
CA ALA A 242 -3.33 13.90 17.37
C ALA A 242 -3.60 13.41 18.80
N ARG A 243 -3.75 14.34 19.74
CA ARG A 243 -3.82 14.06 21.19
C ARG A 243 -5.12 13.36 21.63
N ASN A 244 -6.13 13.34 20.77
CA ASN A 244 -7.43 12.70 21.01
C ASN A 244 -7.45 11.20 20.67
N VAL A 245 -6.36 10.68 20.08
CA VAL A 245 -6.25 9.26 19.72
C VAL A 245 -5.72 8.49 20.92
N THR A 246 -6.43 7.45 21.36
CA THR A 246 -5.96 6.57 22.44
C THR A 246 -5.01 5.50 21.90
N VAL A 247 -3.92 5.24 22.62
CA VAL A 247 -3.04 4.09 22.39
C VAL A 247 -3.30 3.07 23.48
N GLU A 248 -3.73 1.87 23.09
CA GLU A 248 -4.04 0.76 23.98
C GLU A 248 -3.07 -0.39 23.74
N MET A 249 -2.52 -0.96 24.82
CA MET A 249 -1.61 -2.09 24.74
C MET A 249 -2.24 -3.35 25.32
N ILE A 250 -2.31 -4.40 24.50
CA ILE A 250 -2.68 -5.74 24.94
C ILE A 250 -1.39 -6.43 25.43
N ASN A 251 -1.29 -6.62 26.75
CA ASN A 251 -0.07 -7.12 27.39
C ASN A 251 0.27 -8.59 27.05
N GLN A 252 -0.72 -9.39 26.68
CA GLN A 252 -0.55 -10.81 26.39
C GLN A 252 -1.48 -11.27 25.26
N GLY A 253 -0.94 -12.06 24.34
CA GLY A 253 -1.68 -12.64 23.23
C GLY A 253 -1.78 -11.74 22.00
N SER A 254 -2.69 -12.11 21.12
CA SER A 254 -2.90 -11.46 19.82
C SER A 254 -3.92 -10.33 19.95
N THR A 255 -3.60 -9.16 19.39
CA THR A 255 -4.58 -8.06 19.24
C THR A 255 -5.68 -8.46 18.27
N PHE A 256 -5.37 -9.25 17.24
CA PHE A 256 -6.38 -9.76 16.29
C PHE A 256 -7.41 -10.66 16.98
N ALA A 257 -6.98 -11.52 17.90
CA ALA A 257 -7.89 -12.32 18.71
C ALA A 257 -8.69 -11.46 19.69
N ALA A 258 -8.03 -10.57 20.44
CA ALA A 258 -8.68 -9.70 21.43
C ALA A 258 -9.75 -8.79 20.81
N GLU A 259 -9.49 -8.30 19.60
CA GLU A 259 -10.38 -7.39 18.87
C GLU A 259 -11.31 -8.14 17.89
N ASN A 260 -11.38 -9.47 17.92
CA ASN A 260 -12.26 -10.26 17.05
C ASN A 260 -12.03 -10.07 15.54
N VAL A 261 -10.82 -9.66 15.13
CA VAL A 261 -10.42 -9.51 13.72
C VAL A 261 -10.52 -10.86 12.99
N CYS A 262 -10.08 -11.94 13.64
CA CYS A 262 -10.08 -13.28 13.05
C CYS A 262 -11.46 -13.74 12.58
N ALA A 263 -12.54 -13.39 13.31
CA ALA A 263 -13.89 -13.76 12.91
C ALA A 263 -14.31 -13.09 11.59
N GLU A 264 -13.89 -11.85 11.36
CA GLU A 264 -14.19 -11.11 10.14
C GLU A 264 -13.37 -11.58 8.93
N LEU A 265 -12.23 -12.24 9.18
CA LEU A 265 -11.39 -12.82 8.13
C LEU A 265 -11.88 -14.18 7.63
N LYS A 266 -12.84 -14.84 8.30
CA LYS A 266 -13.31 -16.19 7.92
C LYS A 266 -13.71 -16.31 6.46
N HIS A 267 -14.45 -15.33 5.94
CA HIS A 267 -14.94 -15.33 4.57
C HIS A 267 -13.92 -14.81 3.55
N VAL A 268 -12.77 -14.30 3.99
CA VAL A 268 -11.73 -13.80 3.08
C VAL A 268 -11.10 -14.95 2.30
N PHE A 269 -11.00 -16.13 2.89
CA PHE A 269 -10.39 -17.31 2.27
C PHE A 269 -11.32 -18.08 1.35
N THR A 270 -12.61 -17.73 1.31
CA THR A 270 -13.60 -18.38 0.46
C THR A 270 -14.00 -17.47 -0.71
N PRO A 271 -14.29 -18.02 -1.90
CA PRO A 271 -14.85 -17.23 -3.01
C PRO A 271 -16.20 -16.61 -2.64
N LYS A 272 -17.02 -17.35 -1.89
CA LYS A 272 -18.36 -16.90 -1.46
C LYS A 272 -18.26 -15.96 -0.24
N VAL A 273 -18.88 -14.79 -0.33
CA VAL A 273 -19.03 -13.84 0.78
C VAL A 273 -20.52 -13.53 0.98
N PRO A 274 -21.09 -13.80 2.17
CA PRO A 274 -22.49 -13.51 2.44
C PRO A 274 -22.75 -12.00 2.52
N LEU A 275 -23.93 -11.56 2.07
CA LEU A 275 -24.36 -10.16 2.17
C LEU A 275 -25.33 -9.95 3.34
N ALA A 276 -25.27 -8.76 3.94
CA ALA A 276 -26.24 -8.34 4.95
C ALA A 276 -27.64 -8.25 4.34
N GLY A 277 -28.65 -8.87 4.95
CA GLY A 277 -30.00 -8.96 4.36
C GLY A 277 -30.23 -10.19 3.47
N GLY A 278 -29.20 -11.01 3.26
CA GLY A 278 -29.25 -12.28 2.53
C GLY A 278 -28.55 -12.21 1.17
N GLY A 279 -28.41 -13.35 0.48
CA GLY A 279 -27.63 -13.39 -0.76
C GLY A 279 -26.12 -13.48 -0.51
N SER A 280 -25.34 -13.33 -1.58
CA SER A 280 -23.87 -13.44 -1.52
C SER A 280 -23.21 -12.87 -2.75
N ILE A 281 -21.96 -12.45 -2.64
CA ILE A 281 -21.07 -12.25 -3.78
C ILE A 281 -20.12 -13.44 -3.94
N MET A 282 -19.74 -13.74 -5.17
CA MET A 282 -18.73 -14.75 -5.51
C MET A 282 -17.52 -14.03 -6.11
N ILE A 283 -16.34 -14.15 -5.49
CA ILE A 283 -15.11 -13.48 -5.94
C ILE A 283 -14.14 -14.54 -6.46
N GLU A 284 -13.84 -14.49 -7.75
CA GLU A 284 -12.91 -15.42 -8.41
C GLU A 284 -11.73 -14.65 -9.02
N CYS A 285 -10.52 -15.01 -8.60
CA CYS A 285 -9.29 -14.40 -9.09
C CYS A 285 -8.63 -15.34 -10.11
N THR A 286 -8.47 -14.86 -11.34
CA THR A 286 -7.69 -15.52 -12.38
C THR A 286 -6.33 -14.82 -12.54
N GLU A 287 -5.48 -15.33 -13.43
CA GLU A 287 -4.20 -14.69 -13.76
C GLU A 287 -4.39 -13.27 -14.33
N ALA A 288 -5.35 -13.12 -15.24
CA ALA A 288 -5.56 -11.89 -16.01
C ALA A 288 -6.48 -10.89 -15.29
N LEU A 289 -7.55 -11.37 -14.65
CA LEU A 289 -8.59 -10.53 -14.06
C LEU A 289 -9.28 -11.18 -12.85
N THR A 290 -10.02 -10.36 -12.11
CA THR A 290 -10.91 -10.82 -11.04
C THR A 290 -12.37 -10.65 -11.47
N ALA A 291 -13.16 -11.72 -11.41
CA ALA A 291 -14.59 -11.69 -11.68
C ALA A 291 -15.37 -11.72 -10.36
N ILE A 292 -16.42 -10.92 -10.27
CA ILE A 292 -17.30 -10.84 -9.10
C ILE A 292 -18.75 -10.99 -9.53
N ASP A 293 -19.44 -12.04 -9.07
CA ASP A 293 -20.86 -12.28 -9.34
C ASP A 293 -21.73 -11.95 -8.12
N VAL A 294 -22.92 -11.38 -8.34
CA VAL A 294 -23.85 -10.97 -7.28
C VAL A 294 -25.11 -11.82 -7.28
N ASN A 295 -25.32 -12.55 -6.17
CA ASN A 295 -26.48 -13.38 -5.96
C ASN A 295 -27.47 -12.73 -4.98
N MET A 296 -28.68 -12.45 -5.45
CA MET A 296 -29.74 -11.81 -4.66
C MET A 296 -30.21 -12.63 -3.44
N GLY A 297 -30.23 -13.95 -3.51
CA GLY A 297 -30.68 -14.83 -2.40
C GLY A 297 -31.82 -14.27 -1.51
N GLY A 298 -31.52 -14.01 -0.24
CA GLY A 298 -32.48 -13.70 0.84
C GLY A 298 -33.21 -12.35 0.75
N PHE A 299 -32.93 -11.50 -0.24
CA PHE A 299 -33.59 -10.20 -0.42
C PHE A 299 -35.06 -10.26 -0.89
N LYS A 300 -35.67 -11.46 -0.99
CA LYS A 300 -37.06 -11.70 -1.45
C LYS A 300 -38.17 -11.13 -0.56
N LYS A 301 -37.85 -10.46 0.56
CA LYS A 301 -38.82 -9.93 1.55
C LYS A 301 -39.29 -8.50 1.29
N GLU A 302 -38.74 -7.81 0.28
CA GLU A 302 -39.16 -6.45 -0.08
C GLU A 302 -40.46 -6.44 -0.89
N ASN A 303 -41.23 -5.35 -0.79
CA ASN A 303 -42.56 -5.20 -1.41
C ASN A 303 -42.53 -5.22 -2.95
N SER A 304 -41.38 -4.95 -3.56
CA SER A 304 -41.19 -4.93 -5.01
C SER A 304 -39.89 -5.60 -5.43
N ARG A 305 -39.94 -6.41 -6.50
CA ARG A 305 -38.75 -7.04 -7.11
C ARG A 305 -37.71 -5.99 -7.53
N LYS A 306 -38.14 -4.84 -8.06
CA LYS A 306 -37.23 -3.75 -8.45
C LYS A 306 -36.42 -3.24 -7.24
N GLN A 307 -37.10 -2.98 -6.13
CA GLN A 307 -36.47 -2.51 -4.90
C GLN A 307 -35.54 -3.57 -4.30
N ALA A 308 -35.93 -4.85 -4.37
CA ALA A 308 -35.07 -5.96 -3.94
C ALA A 308 -33.76 -6.03 -4.76
N ILE A 309 -33.84 -5.87 -6.10
CA ILE A 309 -32.67 -5.83 -6.99
C ILE A 309 -31.75 -4.68 -6.62
N GLN A 310 -32.30 -3.47 -6.54
CA GLN A 310 -31.53 -2.27 -6.24
C GLN A 310 -30.81 -2.42 -4.89
N LYS A 311 -31.54 -2.82 -3.85
CA LYS A 311 -30.97 -2.99 -2.50
C LYS A 311 -29.91 -4.11 -2.44
N ALA A 312 -30.10 -5.20 -3.16
CA ALA A 312 -29.11 -6.27 -3.27
C ALA A 312 -27.83 -5.78 -3.94
N ASN A 313 -27.94 -5.07 -5.07
CA ASN A 313 -26.78 -4.49 -5.76
C ASN A 313 -26.07 -3.42 -4.91
N GLU A 314 -26.81 -2.51 -4.27
CA GLU A 314 -26.22 -1.51 -3.38
C GLU A 314 -25.44 -2.16 -2.22
N THR A 315 -26.02 -3.20 -1.59
CA THR A 315 -25.36 -3.94 -0.52
C THR A 315 -24.13 -4.69 -1.05
N ALA A 316 -24.22 -5.28 -2.24
CA ALA A 316 -23.11 -5.94 -2.90
C ALA A 316 -21.96 -4.96 -3.17
N ILE A 317 -22.24 -3.76 -3.67
CA ILE A 317 -21.22 -2.73 -3.93
C ILE A 317 -20.47 -2.34 -2.65
N LEU A 318 -21.18 -2.17 -1.53
CA LEU A 318 -20.55 -1.87 -0.24
C LEU A 318 -19.57 -2.99 0.17
N GLU A 319 -20.01 -4.25 0.07
CA GLU A 319 -19.19 -5.40 0.43
C GLU A 319 -18.05 -5.63 -0.58
N ILE A 320 -18.26 -5.41 -1.87
CA ILE A 320 -17.23 -5.50 -2.91
C ILE A 320 -16.13 -4.49 -2.63
N ALA A 321 -16.48 -3.21 -2.38
CA ALA A 321 -15.50 -2.18 -2.06
C ALA A 321 -14.68 -2.55 -0.81
N ARG A 322 -15.32 -3.13 0.20
CA ARG A 322 -14.66 -3.65 1.40
C ARG A 322 -13.72 -4.82 1.07
N GLN A 323 -14.19 -5.81 0.32
CA GLN A 323 -13.41 -7.01 -0.04
C GLN A 323 -12.22 -6.69 -0.94
N LEU A 324 -12.34 -5.73 -1.86
CA LEU A 324 -11.21 -5.29 -2.69
C LEU A 324 -10.05 -4.75 -1.84
N ARG A 325 -10.36 -3.99 -0.79
CA ARG A 325 -9.37 -3.49 0.18
C ARG A 325 -8.89 -4.60 1.11
N LEU A 326 -9.82 -5.37 1.68
CA LEU A 326 -9.53 -6.42 2.66
C LEU A 326 -8.68 -7.54 2.10
N ARG A 327 -8.95 -8.00 0.87
CA ARG A 327 -8.20 -9.05 0.16
C ARG A 327 -7.00 -8.53 -0.60
N ASP A 328 -6.86 -7.22 -0.61
CA ASP A 328 -5.94 -6.48 -1.45
C ASP A 328 -5.94 -6.86 -2.95
N ILE A 329 -7.14 -7.00 -3.53
CA ILE A 329 -7.31 -7.35 -4.94
C ILE A 329 -6.90 -6.15 -5.81
N GLY A 330 -6.13 -6.41 -6.86
CA GLY A 330 -5.73 -5.40 -7.84
C GLY A 330 -5.58 -5.97 -9.24
N GLY A 331 -5.55 -5.09 -10.23
CA GLY A 331 -5.60 -5.42 -11.65
C GLY A 331 -6.94 -5.03 -12.27
N LEU A 332 -7.31 -5.73 -13.34
CA LEU A 332 -8.63 -5.62 -13.96
C LEU A 332 -9.64 -6.42 -13.13
N ILE A 333 -10.75 -5.77 -12.80
CA ILE A 333 -11.84 -6.34 -12.01
C ILE A 333 -13.13 -6.11 -12.78
N VAL A 334 -13.95 -7.15 -12.88
CA VAL A 334 -15.25 -7.15 -13.57
C VAL A 334 -16.32 -7.60 -12.57
N ILE A 335 -17.39 -6.83 -12.46
CA ILE A 335 -18.52 -7.11 -11.56
C ILE A 335 -19.77 -7.37 -12.39
N ASP A 336 -20.34 -8.56 -12.24
CA ASP A 336 -21.62 -8.97 -12.77
C ASP A 336 -22.72 -8.67 -11.74
N LEU A 337 -23.40 -7.53 -11.95
CA LEU A 337 -24.50 -7.10 -11.09
C LEU A 337 -25.80 -7.77 -11.52
N ILE A 338 -26.76 -7.87 -10.60
CA ILE A 338 -28.09 -8.35 -10.95
C ILE A 338 -28.72 -7.36 -11.93
N ASP A 339 -29.30 -7.87 -13.02
CA ASP A 339 -29.94 -7.09 -14.07
C ASP A 339 -30.92 -6.03 -13.54
N MET A 340 -30.66 -4.77 -13.90
CA MET A 340 -31.50 -3.61 -13.62
C MET A 340 -32.12 -3.10 -14.92
N ALA A 341 -33.43 -2.90 -14.94
CA ALA A 341 -34.14 -2.40 -16.12
C ALA A 341 -34.07 -0.87 -16.28
N ASP A 342 -33.87 -0.15 -15.18
CA ASP A 342 -33.88 1.31 -15.16
C ASP A 342 -32.45 1.86 -15.22
N GLU A 343 -32.19 2.78 -16.16
CA GLU A 343 -30.90 3.44 -16.28
C GLU A 343 -30.58 4.32 -15.05
N VAL A 344 -31.60 4.82 -14.37
CA VAL A 344 -31.41 5.60 -13.12
C VAL A 344 -30.83 4.72 -12.02
N ASP A 345 -31.33 3.48 -11.88
CA ASP A 345 -30.86 2.54 -10.86
C ASP A 345 -29.41 2.11 -11.15
N LYS A 346 -29.10 1.85 -12.43
CA LYS A 346 -27.74 1.55 -12.90
C LYS A 346 -26.76 2.67 -12.54
N GLU A 347 -27.12 3.91 -12.82
CA GLU A 347 -26.28 5.07 -12.51
C GLU A 347 -26.11 5.25 -11.00
N ASN A 348 -27.17 5.07 -10.20
CA ASN A 348 -27.10 5.17 -8.74
C ASN A 348 -26.11 4.15 -8.15
N VAL A 349 -26.15 2.90 -8.61
CA VAL A 349 -25.24 1.83 -8.15
C VAL A 349 -23.79 2.15 -8.59
N LEU A 350 -23.59 2.64 -9.81
CA LEU A 350 -22.25 3.04 -10.29
C LEU A 350 -21.68 4.21 -9.50
N GLN A 351 -22.51 5.21 -9.17
CA GLN A 351 -22.11 6.35 -8.34
C GLN A 351 -21.79 5.93 -6.91
N LEU A 352 -22.54 4.99 -6.34
CA LEU A 352 -22.22 4.41 -5.04
C LEU A 352 -20.85 3.72 -5.04
N LEU A 353 -20.54 2.93 -6.08
CA LEU A 353 -19.24 2.28 -6.23
C LEU A 353 -18.11 3.30 -6.36
N LYS A 354 -18.28 4.32 -7.22
CA LYS A 354 -17.30 5.41 -7.38
C LYS A 354 -17.05 6.13 -6.05
N LYS A 355 -18.12 6.47 -5.32
CA LYS A 355 -18.03 7.12 -4.01
C LYS A 355 -17.29 6.25 -3.00
N LYS A 356 -17.58 4.95 -2.94
CA LYS A 356 -16.94 4.04 -1.97
C LYS A 356 -15.48 3.74 -2.29
N LEU A 357 -15.09 3.76 -3.56
CA LEU A 357 -13.70 3.60 -3.99
C LEU A 357 -12.90 4.91 -4.04
N GLN A 358 -13.55 6.07 -3.83
CA GLN A 358 -12.89 7.37 -3.84
C GLN A 358 -11.84 7.49 -2.72
N ASP A 359 -12.16 6.95 -1.55
CA ASP A 359 -11.30 6.96 -0.36
C ASP A 359 -10.32 5.78 -0.33
N ASP A 360 -10.31 4.92 -1.37
CA ASP A 360 -9.30 3.88 -1.50
C ASP A 360 -7.92 4.50 -1.71
N ARG A 361 -6.97 4.05 -0.89
CA ARG A 361 -5.57 4.47 -0.94
C ARG A 361 -4.91 4.06 -2.24
N LYS A 362 -5.33 2.93 -2.81
CA LYS A 362 -4.86 2.49 -4.13
C LYS A 362 -5.67 3.19 -5.21
N LYS A 363 -4.97 3.67 -6.23
CA LYS A 363 -5.64 4.31 -7.37
C LYS A 363 -6.61 3.32 -8.01
N THR A 364 -7.88 3.70 -8.03
CA THR A 364 -8.97 3.03 -8.72
C THR A 364 -9.40 3.86 -9.92
N ASN A 365 -9.77 3.20 -11.02
CA ASN A 365 -10.54 3.82 -12.09
C ASN A 365 -11.76 2.94 -12.33
N VAL A 366 -12.95 3.49 -12.08
CA VAL A 366 -14.22 2.82 -12.35
C VAL A 366 -14.67 3.24 -13.74
N GLY A 367 -14.91 2.26 -14.61
CA GLY A 367 -15.46 2.46 -15.93
C GLY A 367 -16.98 2.72 -15.90
N GLY A 368 -17.64 2.40 -16.99
CA GLY A 368 -19.10 2.37 -17.08
C GLY A 368 -19.63 0.94 -16.92
N ILE A 369 -20.96 0.83 -17.06
CA ILE A 369 -21.60 -0.46 -17.31
C ILE A 369 -21.44 -0.77 -18.81
N THR A 370 -20.95 -1.96 -19.11
CA THR A 370 -20.79 -2.45 -20.49
C THR A 370 -22.14 -2.76 -21.13
N GLN A 371 -22.13 -3.03 -22.44
CA GLN A 371 -23.31 -3.46 -23.18
C GLN A 371 -23.92 -4.77 -22.65
N PHE A 372 -23.11 -5.57 -21.96
CA PHE A 372 -23.52 -6.83 -21.34
C PHE A 372 -23.89 -6.70 -19.86
N GLY A 373 -24.01 -5.48 -19.32
CA GLY A 373 -24.40 -5.26 -17.92
C GLY A 373 -23.26 -5.34 -16.90
N LEU A 374 -22.04 -5.69 -17.34
CA LEU A 374 -20.87 -5.80 -16.45
C LEU A 374 -20.31 -4.42 -16.10
N VAL A 375 -19.88 -4.24 -14.85
CA VAL A 375 -19.11 -3.06 -14.42
C VAL A 375 -17.62 -3.39 -14.46
N GLU A 376 -16.86 -2.55 -15.16
CA GLU A 376 -15.40 -2.70 -15.25
C GLU A 376 -14.69 -1.69 -14.35
N LEU A 377 -13.66 -2.12 -13.64
CA LEU A 377 -12.77 -1.22 -12.91
C LEU A 377 -11.34 -1.74 -12.87
N THR A 378 -10.40 -0.82 -12.70
CA THR A 378 -8.99 -1.13 -12.47
C THR A 378 -8.57 -0.63 -11.11
N ARG A 379 -7.86 -1.47 -10.33
CA ARG A 379 -7.26 -1.10 -9.04
C ARG A 379 -5.76 -1.36 -9.08
N LYS A 380 -4.95 -0.37 -8.74
CA LYS A 380 -3.48 -0.48 -8.82
C LYS A 380 -2.95 -1.62 -7.93
N ARG A 381 -2.13 -2.53 -8.49
CA ARG A 381 -1.38 -3.55 -7.72
C ARG A 381 -0.17 -2.93 -7.01
N THR A 382 0.06 -3.31 -5.76
CA THR A 382 1.27 -2.91 -5.01
C THR A 382 1.89 -4.15 -4.36
N GLY A 383 2.84 -4.79 -5.04
CA GLY A 383 3.52 -5.97 -4.50
C GLY A 383 2.62 -7.21 -4.39
N SER A 384 3.03 -8.13 -3.53
CA SER A 384 2.25 -9.31 -3.13
C SER A 384 1.19 -8.89 -2.11
N SER A 385 -0.01 -9.48 -2.15
CA SER A 385 -1.01 -9.26 -1.09
C SER A 385 -0.67 -10.14 0.12
N TRP A 386 -1.15 -9.73 1.30
CA TRP A 386 -1.06 -10.56 2.50
C TRP A 386 -1.73 -11.94 2.32
N LEU A 387 -2.75 -12.03 1.45
CA LEU A 387 -3.40 -13.30 1.12
C LEU A 387 -2.48 -14.23 0.36
N GLU A 388 -1.71 -13.72 -0.60
CA GLU A 388 -0.71 -14.54 -1.29
C GLU A 388 0.38 -14.98 -0.32
N GLU A 389 0.79 -14.12 0.61
CA GLU A 389 1.76 -14.50 1.64
C GLU A 389 1.24 -15.53 2.64
N ALA A 390 -0.07 -15.55 2.90
CA ALA A 390 -0.71 -16.51 3.78
C ALA A 390 -1.01 -17.86 3.10
N LYS A 391 -0.89 -17.94 1.77
CA LYS A 391 -1.09 -19.17 1.01
C LYS A 391 0.18 -20.03 1.00
N GLN A 392 -0.01 -21.33 0.98
CA GLN A 392 1.00 -22.35 0.74
C GLN A 392 0.47 -23.31 -0.33
N LEU A 393 1.34 -23.78 -1.22
CA LEU A 393 0.98 -24.78 -2.21
C LEU A 393 0.39 -26.02 -1.55
N CYS A 394 -0.75 -26.48 -2.05
CA CYS A 394 -1.40 -27.68 -1.56
C CYS A 394 -0.61 -28.92 -1.98
N SER A 395 -0.11 -29.67 -0.99
CA SER A 395 0.64 -30.91 -1.21
C SER A 395 -0.21 -32.05 -1.76
N LEU A 396 -1.54 -31.97 -1.65
CA LEU A 396 -2.46 -33.03 -2.10
C LEU A 396 -2.77 -32.95 -3.59
N CYS A 397 -2.87 -31.74 -4.15
CA CYS A 397 -3.10 -31.52 -5.58
C CYS A 397 -1.84 -31.03 -6.31
N ASN A 398 -0.67 -31.32 -5.75
CA ASN A 398 0.63 -31.03 -6.38
C ASN A 398 0.81 -29.55 -6.78
N GLY A 399 0.24 -28.64 -5.99
CA GLY A 399 0.30 -27.19 -6.23
C GLY A 399 -0.79 -26.59 -7.12
N GLU A 400 -1.77 -27.35 -7.59
CA GLU A 400 -2.92 -26.79 -8.33
C GLU A 400 -3.83 -25.91 -7.46
N GLY A 401 -3.78 -26.11 -6.13
CA GLY A 401 -4.55 -25.37 -5.14
C GLY A 401 -3.66 -24.82 -4.03
N ASN A 402 -4.26 -24.02 -3.14
CA ASN A 402 -3.57 -23.38 -2.03
C ASN A 402 -4.22 -23.75 -0.69
N ILE A 403 -3.40 -23.89 0.34
CA ILE A 403 -3.78 -24.02 1.75
C ILE A 403 -3.43 -22.71 2.45
N ILE A 404 -4.25 -22.28 3.40
CA ILE A 404 -3.95 -21.10 4.22
C ILE A 404 -3.12 -21.55 5.43
N LYS A 405 -1.94 -20.97 5.61
CA LYS A 405 -1.07 -21.26 6.76
C LYS A 405 -1.61 -20.54 7.99
N GLU A 406 -2.47 -21.19 8.78
CA GLU A 406 -3.07 -20.60 9.99
C GLU A 406 -2.05 -19.92 10.91
N SER A 407 -0.88 -20.53 11.07
CA SER A 407 0.16 -20.03 11.99
C SER A 407 0.69 -18.64 11.62
N ILE A 408 0.50 -18.19 10.37
CA ILE A 408 0.98 -16.87 9.95
C ILE A 408 0.02 -15.76 10.40
N ILE A 409 -1.27 -16.06 10.58
CA ILE A 409 -2.30 -15.08 10.95
C ILE A 409 -2.46 -15.09 12.48
N PRO A 410 -2.16 -13.98 13.16
CA PRO A 410 -2.18 -13.94 14.62
C PRO A 410 -3.55 -14.29 15.19
N GLY A 411 -3.59 -15.29 16.08
CA GLY A 411 -4.80 -15.70 16.77
C GLY A 411 -5.86 -16.40 15.91
N PHE A 412 -5.61 -16.61 14.61
CA PHE A 412 -6.56 -17.27 13.72
C PHE A 412 -6.52 -18.78 13.92
N LYS A 413 -7.71 -19.40 13.96
CA LYS A 413 -7.89 -20.85 13.94
C LYS A 413 -9.06 -21.17 13.02
N PHE A 414 -8.88 -22.13 12.11
CA PHE A 414 -10.04 -22.74 11.44
C PHE A 414 -10.77 -23.58 12.50
N THR A 415 -11.85 -23.05 13.05
CA THR A 415 -12.81 -23.86 13.80
C THR A 415 -13.72 -24.54 12.80
N ASP A 416 -13.76 -25.88 12.86
CA ASP A 416 -14.49 -26.85 12.01
C ASP A 416 -15.69 -26.32 11.20
#